data_AF-A0A3A4XPN2-F1
#
_entry.id   AF-A0A3A4XPN2-F1
#
_cell.length_a   1.000
_cell.length_b   1.000
_cell.length_c   1.000
_cell.angle_alpha   90.00
_cell.angle_beta   90.00
_cell.angle_gamma   90.00
#
_symmetry.space_group_name_H-M   'P 1'
#
loop_
_entity.id
_entity.type
_entity.pdbx_description
1 polymer ?
#
loop_
_entity_poly.entity_id
_entity_poly.type
_entity_poly.pdbx_seq_one_letter_code
_entity_poly.pdbx_strand_id
1 'polypeptide(L)' 'IRLMDGQEIRVITAKPMPINTDGEVTAYTPALFRVKKGLLPVFAP' A
#
# COMPACT_ATOMS: atom_id res chain seq x y z
N ILE A 1 1.81 4.75 -19.53
CA ILE A 1 1.74 4.93 -18.06
C ILE A 1 0.26 4.93 -17.68
N ARG A 2 -0.15 4.20 -16.63
CA ARG A 2 -1.52 4.25 -16.09
C ARG A 2 -1.46 4.85 -14.69
N LEU A 3 -2.34 5.80 -14.41
CA LEU A 3 -2.47 6.44 -13.10
C LEU A 3 -3.84 6.09 -12.53
N MET A 4 -3.90 5.77 -11.25
CA MET A 4 -5.13 5.51 -10.52
C MET A 4 -5.06 6.26 -9.18
N ASP A 5 -6.18 6.84 -8.77
CA ASP A 5 -6.34 7.45 -7.45
C ASP A 5 -7.49 6.74 -6.71
N GLY A 6 -7.35 6.60 -5.40
CA GLY A 6 -8.31 5.88 -4.58
C GLY A 6 -7.83 5.66 -3.15
N GLN A 7 -8.76 5.57 -2.21
CA GLN A 7 -8.46 5.31 -0.80
C GLN A 7 -8.33 3.82 -0.49
N GLU A 8 -8.79 2.94 -1.39
CA GLU A 8 -8.74 1.50 -1.26
C GLU A 8 -8.43 0.86 -2.62
N ILE A 9 -7.38 0.04 -2.66
CA ILE A 9 -6.94 -0.65 -3.87
C ILE A 9 -6.58 -2.08 -3.51
N ARG A 10 -7.19 -3.05 -4.18
CA ARG A 10 -6.83 -4.46 -4.05
C ARG A 10 -5.91 -4.86 -5.20
N VAL A 11 -4.74 -5.39 -4.86
CA VAL A 11 -3.77 -5.90 -5.85
C VAL A 11 -3.74 -7.42 -5.77
N ILE A 12 -3.98 -8.06 -6.91
CA ILE A 12 -3.99 -9.51 -7.08
C ILE A 12 -3.05 -9.86 -8.23
N THR A 13 -2.27 -10.92 -8.06
CA THR A 13 -1.34 -11.44 -9.07
C THR A 13 -1.55 -12.94 -9.21
N ALA A 14 -1.10 -13.51 -10.33
CA ALA A 14 -1.26 -14.94 -10.60
C ALA A 14 -0.45 -15.84 -9.64
N LYS A 15 0.69 -15.35 -9.13
CA LYS A 15 1.50 -15.99 -8.08
C LYS A 15 1.77 -14.96 -6.98
N PRO A 16 1.98 -15.36 -5.71
CA PRO A 16 2.37 -14.43 -4.66
C PRO A 16 3.63 -13.67 -5.04
N MET A 17 3.57 -12.34 -4.98
CA MET A 17 4.68 -11.45 -5.28
C MET A 17 5.05 -10.68 -4.01
N PRO A 18 6.35 -10.53 -3.69
CA PRO A 18 6.78 -9.76 -2.52
C PRO A 18 6.38 -8.29 -2.66
N ILE A 19 5.96 -7.70 -1.54
CA ILE A 19 5.58 -6.29 -1.42
C ILE A 19 6.67 -5.60 -0.60
N ASN A 20 7.30 -4.58 -1.20
CA ASN A 20 8.22 -3.71 -0.50
C ASN A 20 7.45 -2.52 0.11
N THR A 21 7.63 -2.29 1.40
CA THR A 21 7.11 -1.13 2.13
C THR A 21 8.28 -0.45 2.81
N ASP A 22 8.51 0.82 2.50
CA ASP A 22 9.53 1.66 3.14
C ASP A 22 10.96 1.07 3.11
N GLY A 23 11.29 0.26 2.10
CA GLY A 23 12.60 -0.36 1.92
C GLY A 23 12.68 -1.82 2.34
N GLU A 24 11.68 -2.36 3.04
CA GLU A 24 11.67 -3.74 3.55
C GLU A 24 10.56 -4.58 2.90
N VAL A 25 10.80 -5.88 2.70
CA VAL A 25 9.74 -6.81 2.22
C VAL A 25 8.95 -7.31 3.42
N THR A 26 7.69 -6.89 3.53
CA THR A 26 6.86 -7.12 4.72
C THR A 26 5.65 -8.03 4.45
N ALA A 27 5.23 -8.17 3.19
CA ALA A 27 4.05 -8.94 2.80
C ALA A 27 4.14 -9.49 1.37
N TYR A 28 3.14 -10.26 0.95
CA TYR A 28 2.99 -10.79 -0.40
C TYR A 28 1.57 -10.57 -0.93
N THR A 29 1.40 -10.47 -2.24
CA THR A 29 0.06 -10.44 -2.86
C THR A 29 -0.67 -11.78 -2.72
N PRO A 30 -2.02 -11.78 -2.66
CA PRO A 30 -2.92 -10.63 -2.79
C PRO A 30 -2.92 -9.73 -1.56
N ALA A 31 -3.02 -8.42 -1.77
CA ALA A 31 -3.01 -7.43 -0.70
C ALA A 31 -4.07 -6.33 -0.92
N LEU A 32 -4.62 -5.83 0.18
CA LEU A 32 -5.54 -4.69 0.21
C LEU A 32 -4.81 -3.48 0.79
N PHE A 33 -4.60 -2.47 -0.04
CA PHE A 33 -4.02 -1.19 0.36
C PHE A 33 -5.15 -0.24 0.74
N ARG A 34 -5.02 0.42 1.90
CA ARG A 34 -5.99 1.40 2.41
C ARG A 34 -5.29 2.61 2.98
N VAL A 35 -5.73 3.81 2.58
CA VAL A 35 -5.27 5.06 3.17
C VAL A 35 -6.10 5.37 4.41
N LYS A 36 -5.48 5.36 5.59
CA LYS A 36 -6.09 5.85 6.83
C LYS A 36 -5.65 7.29 7.08
N LYS A 37 -6.51 8.25 6.76
CA LYS A 37 -6.24 9.68 6.99
C LYS A 37 -6.14 9.96 8.49
N GLY A 38 -5.15 10.77 8.89
CA GLY A 38 -4.95 11.19 10.28
C GLY A 38 -4.60 10.04 11.22
N LEU A 39 -4.00 8.96 10.71
CA LEU A 39 -3.70 7.77 11.53
C LEU A 39 -2.72 8.06 12.66
N LEU A 40 -1.71 8.90 12.40
CA LEU A 40 -0.72 9.30 13.37
C LEU A 40 -0.60 10.84 13.36
N PRO A 41 -0.84 11.53 14.48
CA PRO A 41 -0.55 12.95 14.58
C PRO A 41 0.97 13.16 14.51
N VAL A 42 1.39 14.17 13.76
CA VAL A 42 2.79 14.55 13.63
C VAL A 42 2.93 16.03 13.95
N PHE A 43 3.99 16.40 14.66
CA PHE A 43 4.38 17.80 14.78
C PHE A 43 5.04 18.23 13.47
N ALA A 44 4.48 19.26 12.83
CA ALA A 44 5.01 19.86 11.62
C ALA A 44 5.18 21.38 11.85
N PRO A 45 6.17 22.03 11.20
CA PRO A 45 6.44 23.46 11.34
C PRO A 45 5.29 24.34 10.85
#